data_AF-A0A939YB47-F1
#
_entry.id   AF-A0A939YB47-F1
#
_cell.length_a   1.000
_cell.length_b   1.000
_cell.length_c   1.000
_cell.angle_alpha   90.00
_cell.angle_beta   90.00
_cell.angle_gamma   90.00
#
_symmetry.space_group_name_H-M   'P 1'
#
loop_
_entity.id
_entity.type
_entity.pdbx_description
1 polymer ?
#
loop_
_entity_poly.entity_id
_entity_poly.type
_entity_poly.pdbx_seq_one_letter_code
_entity_poly.pdbx_strand_id
1 'polypeptide(L)' 'IIADEAAIGMVNSKTTAVRIIPAIGREAGEELEFGGLLGSGPIMKLNDTRSSAKFISRGGRIPAPLQSLKN' A
#
# COMPACT_ATOMS: atom_id res chain seq x y z
N ILE A 1 2.56 -2.43 -1.96
CA ILE A 1 1.60 -1.67 -1.13
C ILE A 1 0.99 -0.51 -1.91
N ILE A 2 1.63 0.67 -2.01
CA ILE A 2 0.99 1.86 -2.64
C ILE A 2 0.58 1.59 -4.10
N ALA A 3 1.47 0.98 -4.89
CA ALA A 3 1.17 0.63 -6.27
C ALA A 3 -0.03 -0.34 -6.40
N ASP A 4 -0.19 -1.26 -5.44
CA ASP A 4 -1.28 -2.23 -5.45
C ASP A 4 -2.62 -1.54 -5.18
N GLU A 5 -2.67 -0.68 -4.15
CA GLU A 5 -3.89 0.06 -3.81
C GLU A 5 -4.29 1.06 -4.92
N ALA A 6 -3.30 1.71 -5.53
CA ALA A 6 -3.53 2.59 -6.67
C ALA A 6 -4.08 1.82 -7.88
N ALA A 7 -3.58 0.60 -8.13
CA ALA A 7 -4.10 -0.26 -9.19
C ALA A 7 -5.55 -0.71 -8.92
N ILE A 8 -5.89 -1.04 -7.67
CA ILE A 8 -7.27 -1.38 -7.27
C ILE A 8 -8.21 -0.20 -7.53
N GLY A 9 -7.83 1.01 -7.12
CA GLY A 9 -8.61 2.22 -7.36
C GLY A 9 -8.77 2.52 -8.85
N MET A 10 -7.66 2.49 -9.59
CA MET A 10 -7.61 2.75 -11.03
C MET A 10 -8.50 1.78 -11.84
N VAL A 11 -8.42 0.48 -11.55
CA VAL A 11 -9.16 -0.56 -12.31
C VAL A 11 -10.66 -0.50 -12.03
N ASN A 12 -11.03 -0.20 -10.77
CA ASN A 12 -12.41 -0.22 -10.31
C ASN A 12 -13.09 1.16 -10.33
N SER A 13 -12.43 2.20 -10.85
CA SER A 13 -12.93 3.58 -10.83
C SER A 13 -13.30 4.05 -9.42
N LYS A 14 -12.52 3.66 -8.40
CA LYS A 14 -12.71 4.05 -7.01
C LYS A 14 -11.57 4.95 -6.55
N THR A 15 -11.91 5.94 -5.73
CA THR A 15 -10.90 6.72 -5.01
C THR A 15 -10.38 5.89 -3.86
N THR A 16 -9.12 5.48 -3.95
CA THR A 16 -8.42 4.75 -2.88
C THR A 16 -7.26 5.59 -2.35
N ALA A 17 -6.86 5.34 -1.10
CA ALA A 17 -5.77 6.06 -0.45
C ALA A 17 -5.01 5.13 0.49
N VAL A 18 -3.69 5.33 0.58
CA VAL A 18 -2.83 4.61 1.52
C VAL A 18 -2.17 5.62 2.44
N ARG A 19 -2.20 5.33 3.75
CA ARG A 19 -1.32 5.96 4.75
C ARG A 19 -0.44 4.87 5.34
N ILE A 20 0.87 4.99 5.19
CA ILE A 20 1.85 4.07 5.79
C ILE A 20 2.48 4.75 6.99
N ILE A 21 2.48 4.08 8.14
CA ILE A 21 3.19 4.52 9.34
C ILE A 21 4.29 3.51 9.63
N PRO A 22 5.58 3.85 9.42
CA PRO A 22 6.68 2.96 9.72
C PRO A 22 6.86 2.81 11.24
N ALA A 23 6.77 1.58 11.75
CA ALA A 23 7.05 1.23 13.13
C ALA A 23 8.53 0.84 13.29
N ILE A 24 9.43 1.83 13.24
CA ILE A 24 10.87 1.57 13.27
C ILE A 24 11.27 0.99 14.62
N GLY A 25 11.98 -0.15 14.62
CA GLY A 25 12.49 -0.81 15.83
C GLY A 25 11.43 -1.56 16.64
N ARG A 26 10.27 -1.84 16.05
CA ARG A 26 9.17 -2.60 16.67
C ARG A 26 8.86 -3.84 15.85
N GLU A 27 8.36 -4.88 16.50
CA GLU A 27 8.03 -6.15 15.83
C GLU A 27 6.56 -6.24 15.40
N ALA A 28 6.27 -7.14 14.46
CA ALA A 28 4.91 -7.39 14.01
C ALA A 28 4.09 -8.05 15.13
N GLY A 29 2.85 -7.59 15.31
CA GLY A 29 1.96 -8.04 16.39
C GLY A 29 2.00 -7.20 17.65
N GLU A 30 3.00 -6.32 17.81
CA GLU A 30 2.97 -5.28 18.85
C GLU A 30 1.92 -4.20 18.52
N GLU A 31 1.46 -3.45 19.53
CA GLU A 31 0.71 -2.21 19.32
C GLU A 31 1.62 -0.99 19.22
N LEU A 32 1.28 -0.10 18.30
CA LEU A 32 1.88 1.22 18.16
C LEU A 32 0.86 2.28 18.58
N GLU A 33 1.26 3.12 19.54
CA GLU A 33 0.48 4.28 19.98
C GLU A 33 0.89 5.51 19.16
N PHE A 34 -0.06 6.11 18.45
CA PHE A 34 0.17 7.26 17.57
C PHE A 34 -0.03 8.60 18.29
N GLY A 35 -0.55 8.56 19.53
CA GLY A 35 -0.80 9.71 20.39
C GLY A 35 -2.14 10.42 20.13
N GLY A 36 -2.76 10.91 21.22
CA GLY A 36 -3.91 11.82 21.19
C GLY A 36 -5.06 11.35 20.28
N LEU A 37 -5.41 12.19 19.29
CA LEU A 37 -6.53 11.99 18.35
C LEU A 37 -6.32 10.82 17.36
N LEU A 38 -5.08 10.38 17.15
CA LEU A 38 -4.73 9.37 16.14
C LEU A 38 -4.87 7.92 16.64
N GLY A 39 -5.07 7.72 17.96
CA GLY A 39 -5.32 6.43 18.58
C GLY A 39 -4.09 5.49 18.63
N SER A 40 -4.36 4.19 18.69
CA SER A 40 -3.37 3.11 18.61
C SER A 40 -3.78 2.08 17.56
N GLY A 41 -2.86 1.21 17.16
CA GLY A 41 -3.18 0.10 16.28
C GLY A 41 -2.06 -0.94 16.20
N PRO A 42 -2.40 -2.17 15.76
CA PRO A 42 -1.44 -3.26 15.68
C PRO A 42 -0.46 -3.07 14.51
N ILE A 43 0.81 -3.41 14.74
CA ILE A 43 1.85 -3.43 13.72
C ILE A 43 1.65 -4.66 12.84
N MET A 44 1.32 -4.44 11.57
CA MET A 44 1.07 -5.50 10.61
C MET A 44 2.39 -6.13 10.12
N LYS A 45 2.39 -7.46 9.99
CA LYS A 45 3.49 -8.19 9.36
C LYS A 45 3.61 -7.80 7.88
N LEU A 46 4.83 -7.52 7.43
CA LEU A 46 5.16 -7.32 6.02
C LEU A 46 5.67 -8.62 5.38
N ASN A 47 5.55 -8.72 4.06
CA ASN A 47 6.20 -9.80 3.32
C ASN A 47 7.69 -9.48 3.15
N ASP A 48 8.53 -10.19 3.90
CA ASP A 48 10.00 -10.12 3.93
C ASP A 48 10.67 -11.11 2.96
N THR A 49 9.96 -12.16 2.54
CA THR A 49 10.50 -13.23 1.69
C THR A 49 10.80 -12.80 0.25
N ARG A 50 10.15 -11.72 -0.25
CA ARG A 50 10.29 -11.25 -1.64
C ARG A 50 10.45 -9.75 -1.68
N SER A 51 11.50 -9.30 -2.37
CA SER A 51 11.73 -7.87 -2.61
C SER A 51 10.99 -7.39 -3.86
N SER A 52 10.31 -6.25 -3.73
CA SER A 52 9.69 -5.53 -4.86
C SER A 52 10.65 -4.53 -5.53
N ALA A 53 11.92 -4.44 -5.10
CA ALA A 53 12.89 -3.44 -5.57
C ALA A 53 13.06 -3.43 -7.09
N LYS A 54 13.12 -4.61 -7.72
CA LYS A 54 13.22 -4.73 -9.20
C LYS A 54 11.97 -4.19 -9.91
N PHE A 55 10.79 -4.34 -9.32
CA PHE A 55 9.54 -3.84 -9.90
C PHE A 55 9.46 -2.31 -9.78
N ILE A 56 9.77 -1.77 -8.60
CA ILE A 56 9.73 -0.32 -8.34
C ILE A 56 10.78 0.42 -9.17
N SER A 57 11.99 -0.14 -9.31
CA SER A 57 13.08 0.47 -10.09
C SER A 57 12.83 0.55 -11.59
N ARG A 58 11.84 -0.17 -12.15
CA ARG A 58 11.46 -0.04 -13.56
C ARG A 58 11.00 1.38 -13.91
N GLY A 59 10.39 2.08 -12.96
CA GLY A 59 9.84 3.42 -13.18
C GLY A 59 8.86 3.47 -14.35
N GLY A 60 8.69 4.66 -14.94
CA GLY A 60 7.82 4.89 -16.09
C GLY A 60 6.35 5.17 -15.71
N ARG A 61 5.45 4.94 -16.67
CA ARG A 61 4.02 5.24 -16.55
C ARG A 61 3.19 3.98 -16.75
N ILE A 62 2.32 3.66 -15.80
CA ILE A 62 1.29 2.64 -15.97
C ILE A 62 0.17 3.29 -16.81
N PRO A 63 -0.16 2.76 -17.99
CA PRO A 63 -1.20 3.33 -18.84
C PRO A 63 -2.59 3.12 -18.22
N ALA A 64 -3.56 3.93 -18.67
CA ALA A 64 -4.94 3.80 -18.23
C ALA A 64 -5.51 2.41 -18.57
N PRO A 65 -6.41 1.86 -17.74
CA PRO A 65 -7.05 0.58 -18.01
C PRO A 65 -7.90 0.66 -19.28
N LEU A 66 -7.90 -0.41 -20.08
CA LEU A 66 -8.74 -0.52 -21.27
C LEU A 66 -10.22 -0.63 -20.85
N GLN A 67 -10.98 0.43 -21.12
CA GLN A 67 -12.43 0.48 -20.83
C GLN A 67 -13.27 -0.27 -21.88
N SER A 68 -12.72 -0.52 -23.08
CA SER A 68 -13.46 -1.13 -24.21
C SER A 68 -13.88 -2.59 -24.00
N LEU A 69 -13.32 -3.28 -23.00
CA LEU A 69 -13.65 -4.68 -22.67
C LEU A 69 -14.67 -4.80 -21.53
N LYS A 70 -15.28 -3.69 -21.10
CA LYS A 70 -16.34 -3.66 -20.07
C LYS A 70 -17.75 -3.51 -20.65
N ASN A 71 -17.91 -3.71 -21.97
CA ASN A 71 -19.21 -3.69 -22.66
C ASN A 71 -19.81 -5.09 -22.77
#